data_AF-A0A7M3Y5N5-F1
#
_entry.id   AF-A0A7M3Y5N5-F1
#
_cell.length_a   1.000
_cell.length_b   1.000
_cell.length_c   1.000
_cell.angle_alpha   90.00
_cell.angle_beta   90.00
_cell.angle_gamma   90.00
#
_symmetry.space_group_name_H-M   'P 1'
#
loop_
_entity.id
_entity.type
_entity.pdbx_description
1 polymer ?
#
loop_
_entity_poly.entity_id
_entity_poly.type
_entity_poly.pdbx_seq_one_letter_code
_entity_poly.pdbx_strand_id
1 'polypeptide(L)'
;MEPLVSLSSALNGVRVLLEAYEGYERAKFLETDFAVREEVRRRTAMILDHMTRFEDRARDAGHRDAATEAKRCKEALTAIGEDVQFAVSGVPGSSHGHIGRLPRGPRKKLVNHDLRSLKMLVTATQAANDLLEAQLADGAEDGALKRACAGVHDKVGRARNHLRERGMFIDGLMKR
;
A
#
# COMPACT_ATOMS: atom_id res chain seq x y z
N MET A 1 -1.82 22.16 -12.02
CA MET A 1 -3.00 21.51 -11.44
C MET A 1 -2.87 20.03 -11.76
N GLU A 2 -2.18 19.27 -10.91
CA GLU A 2 -2.10 17.81 -11.11
C GLU A 2 -3.50 17.22 -10.97
N PRO A 3 -3.92 16.34 -11.88
CA PRO A 3 -5.29 15.89 -11.89
C PRO A 3 -5.55 15.07 -10.63
N LEU A 4 -6.63 15.43 -9.93
CA LEU A 4 -7.44 14.53 -9.11
C LEU A 4 -7.87 13.32 -9.96
N VAL A 5 -6.92 12.46 -10.34
CA VAL A 5 -7.20 11.06 -10.72
C VAL A 5 -7.67 10.42 -9.44
N SER A 6 -8.96 10.64 -9.26
CA SER A 6 -9.66 10.73 -8.00
C SER A 6 -9.48 9.45 -7.20
N LEU A 7 -9.42 9.60 -5.88
CA LEU A 7 -9.66 8.53 -4.91
C LEU A 7 -10.84 7.61 -5.33
N SER A 8 -11.83 8.16 -6.04
CA SER A 8 -12.93 7.44 -6.68
C SER A 8 -12.51 6.48 -7.79
N SER A 9 -11.51 6.78 -8.63
CA SER A 9 -11.04 5.85 -9.67
C SER A 9 -10.29 4.65 -9.09
N ALA A 10 -9.57 4.82 -7.98
CA ALA A 10 -8.92 3.70 -7.31
C ALA A 10 -9.91 2.85 -6.47
N LEU A 11 -10.86 3.50 -5.80
CA LEU A 11 -11.95 2.79 -5.11
C LEU A 11 -12.93 2.15 -6.12
N ASN A 12 -13.18 2.78 -7.26
CA ASN A 12 -13.95 2.21 -8.37
C ASN A 12 -13.16 1.13 -9.08
N GLY A 13 -11.84 1.22 -9.21
CA GLY A 13 -11.00 0.13 -9.71
C GLY A 13 -11.07 -1.08 -8.79
N VAL A 14 -10.99 -0.86 -7.47
CA VAL A 14 -11.25 -1.88 -6.44
C VAL A 14 -12.67 -2.44 -6.52
N ARG A 15 -13.67 -1.59 -6.76
CA ARG A 15 -15.08 -1.98 -6.87
C ARG A 15 -15.38 -2.74 -8.17
N VAL A 16 -14.75 -2.37 -9.27
CA VAL A 16 -14.78 -3.07 -10.56
C VAL A 16 -14.07 -4.41 -10.44
N LEU A 17 -12.94 -4.49 -9.72
CA LEU A 17 -12.29 -5.77 -9.39
C LEU A 17 -13.20 -6.66 -8.51
N LEU A 18 -13.97 -6.05 -7.59
CA LEU A 18 -14.97 -6.73 -6.76
C LEU A 18 -16.20 -7.20 -7.54
N GLU A 19 -16.69 -6.42 -8.50
CA GLU A 19 -17.87 -6.75 -9.33
C GLU A 19 -17.50 -7.80 -10.41
N ALA A 20 -16.30 -7.71 -10.99
CA ALA A 20 -15.71 -8.78 -11.80
C ALA A 20 -15.54 -10.09 -11.01
N TYR A 21 -15.53 -10.02 -9.67
CA TYR A 21 -15.40 -11.16 -8.77
C TYR A 21 -16.64 -12.05 -8.67
N GLU A 22 -17.84 -11.52 -8.95
CA GLU A 22 -19.06 -12.29 -8.75
C GLU A 22 -19.19 -13.46 -9.75
N GLY A 23 -18.63 -13.35 -10.96
CA GLY A 23 -18.76 -14.31 -12.07
C GLY A 23 -17.68 -15.40 -12.20
N TYR A 24 -16.98 -15.79 -11.13
CA TYR A 24 -15.60 -16.30 -11.22
C TYR A 24 -15.27 -17.68 -11.83
N GLU A 25 -14.48 -17.64 -12.92
CA GLU A 25 -13.59 -18.70 -13.41
C GLU A 25 -12.15 -18.57 -12.85
N ARG A 26 -11.35 -19.64 -12.88
CA ARG A 26 -9.99 -19.71 -12.29
C ARG A 26 -9.00 -18.69 -12.85
N ALA A 27 -9.06 -18.35 -14.14
CA ALA A 27 -8.13 -17.43 -14.78
C ALA A 27 -8.24 -15.99 -14.23
N LYS A 28 -9.48 -15.51 -14.03
CA LYS A 28 -9.77 -14.16 -13.50
C LYS A 28 -9.21 -13.92 -12.09
N PHE A 29 -9.05 -14.99 -11.30
CA PHE A 29 -8.46 -14.92 -9.96
C PHE A 29 -7.00 -14.49 -9.97
N LEU A 30 -6.18 -15.13 -10.81
CA LEU A 30 -4.76 -14.85 -10.87
C LEU A 30 -4.49 -13.45 -11.45
N GLU A 31 -5.31 -13.02 -12.42
CA GLU A 31 -5.27 -11.67 -12.97
C GLU A 31 -5.63 -10.61 -11.92
N THR A 32 -6.69 -10.83 -11.15
CA THR A 32 -7.11 -9.92 -10.06
C THR A 32 -6.04 -9.86 -8.96
N ASP A 33 -5.48 -11.01 -8.58
CA ASP A 33 -4.41 -11.11 -7.60
C ASP A 33 -3.14 -10.36 -8.04
N PHE A 34 -2.81 -10.44 -9.33
CA PHE A 34 -1.71 -9.66 -9.92
C PHE A 34 -2.03 -8.16 -9.91
N ALA A 35 -3.22 -7.76 -10.35
CA ALA A 35 -3.64 -6.35 -10.40
C ALA A 35 -3.61 -5.69 -9.01
N VAL A 36 -4.04 -6.39 -7.96
CA VAL A 36 -3.97 -5.88 -6.58
C VAL A 36 -2.53 -5.67 -6.14
N ARG A 37 -1.61 -6.58 -6.48
CA ARG A 37 -0.19 -6.44 -6.16
C ARG A 37 0.45 -5.26 -6.89
N GLU A 38 0.12 -5.06 -8.16
CA GLU A 38 0.59 -3.90 -8.92
C GLU A 38 0.04 -2.58 -8.36
N GLU A 39 -1.22 -2.54 -7.93
CA GLU A 39 -1.79 -1.35 -7.29
C GLU A 39 -1.13 -1.05 -5.93
N VAL A 40 -0.79 -2.09 -5.15
CA VAL A 40 0.01 -1.93 -3.93
C VAL A 40 1.38 -1.31 -4.26
N ARG A 41 2.10 -1.84 -5.26
CA ARG A 41 3.39 -1.29 -5.72
C ARG A 41 3.25 0.17 -6.16
N ARG A 42 2.25 0.48 -6.99
CA ARG A 42 1.98 1.84 -7.49
C ARG A 42 1.75 2.83 -6.34
N ARG A 43 0.97 2.45 -5.33
CA ARG A 43 0.72 3.30 -4.16
C ARG A 43 1.93 3.51 -3.29
N THR A 44 2.71 2.46 -3.05
CA THR A 44 3.98 2.56 -2.32
C THR A 44 4.92 3.54 -3.02
N ALA A 45 5.04 3.48 -4.34
CA ALA A 45 5.84 4.43 -5.14
C ALA A 45 5.31 5.87 -5.03
N MET A 46 3.99 6.07 -5.07
CA MET A 46 3.38 7.39 -4.91
C MET A 46 3.63 7.99 -3.52
N ILE A 47 3.50 7.20 -2.45
CA ILE A 47 3.80 7.67 -1.09
C ILE A 47 5.31 7.97 -0.96
N LEU A 48 6.18 7.14 -1.56
CA LEU A 48 7.62 7.38 -1.56
C LEU A 48 8.00 8.71 -2.21
N ASP A 49 7.35 9.06 -3.31
CA ASP A 49 7.51 10.36 -3.97
C ASP A 49 7.03 11.51 -3.07
N HIS A 50 5.86 11.37 -2.42
CA HIS A 50 5.38 12.38 -1.45
C HIS A 50 6.37 12.58 -0.30
N MET A 51 6.89 11.49 0.26
CA MET A 51 7.86 11.55 1.35
C MET A 51 9.19 12.16 0.90
N THR A 52 9.60 11.95 -0.35
CA THR A 52 10.80 12.58 -0.91
C THR A 52 10.61 14.08 -1.05
N ARG A 53 9.49 14.53 -1.63
CA ARG A 53 9.16 15.96 -1.72
C ARG A 53 9.07 16.63 -0.34
N PHE A 54 8.47 15.96 0.63
CA PHE A 54 8.39 16.44 2.01
C PHE A 54 9.78 16.55 2.66
N GLU A 55 10.62 15.53 2.51
CA GLU A 55 11.97 15.48 3.07
C GLU A 55 12.85 16.61 2.54
N ASP A 56 12.82 16.86 1.23
CA ASP A 56 13.63 17.91 0.60
C ASP A 56 13.20 19.30 1.08
N ARG A 57 11.90 19.58 1.10
CA ARG A 57 11.36 20.84 1.66
C ARG A 57 11.69 21.02 3.14
N ALA A 58 11.64 19.94 3.92
CA ALA A 58 11.98 19.97 5.34
C ALA A 58 13.47 20.29 5.54
N ARG A 59 14.36 19.75 4.70
CA ARG A 59 15.79 20.10 4.71
C ARG A 59 16.02 21.56 4.37
N ASP A 60 15.38 22.05 3.31
CA ASP A 60 15.52 23.44 2.85
C ASP A 60 15.06 24.44 3.92
N ALA A 61 14.00 24.09 4.67
CA ALA A 61 13.48 24.89 5.79
C ALA A 61 14.26 24.71 7.11
N GLY A 62 15.29 23.83 7.16
CA GLY A 62 16.03 23.54 8.38
C GLY A 62 15.31 22.66 9.40
N HIS A 63 14.18 22.05 9.03
CA HIS A 63 13.38 21.13 9.84
C HIS A 63 14.02 19.72 9.87
N ARG A 64 15.13 19.60 10.61
CA ARG A 64 15.99 18.41 10.63
C ARG A 64 15.29 17.18 11.19
N ASP A 65 14.43 17.37 12.18
CA ASP A 65 13.73 16.26 12.82
C ASP A 65 12.66 15.67 11.88
N ALA A 66 11.89 16.53 11.22
CA ALA A 66 10.92 16.14 10.21
C ALA A 66 11.59 15.44 9.01
N ALA A 67 12.70 15.98 8.51
CA ALA A 67 13.47 15.35 7.43
C ALA A 67 14.00 13.96 7.82
N THR A 68 14.49 13.80 9.05
CA THR A 68 14.96 12.50 9.55
C THR A 68 13.83 11.48 9.65
N GLU A 69 12.66 11.89 10.12
CA GLU A 69 11.49 11.01 10.18
C GLU A 69 11.00 10.62 8.79
N ALA A 70 11.05 11.54 7.83
CA ALA A 70 10.71 11.26 6.44
C ALA A 70 11.63 10.19 5.84
N LYS A 71 12.94 10.29 6.08
CA LYS A 71 13.91 9.28 5.66
C LYS A 71 13.56 7.88 6.17
N ARG A 72 13.20 7.75 7.46
CA ARG A 72 12.79 6.47 8.06
C ARG A 72 11.52 5.92 7.41
N CYS A 73 10.54 6.79 7.16
CA CYS A 73 9.33 6.40 6.45
C CYS A 73 9.63 5.89 5.03
N LYS A 74 10.58 6.52 4.32
CA LYS A 74 11.03 6.09 2.99
C LYS A 74 11.67 4.71 3.01
N GLU A 75 12.51 4.42 4.01
CA GLU A 75 13.09 3.09 4.20
C GLU A 75 12.00 2.01 4.38
N ALA A 76 10.95 2.31 5.15
CA ALA A 76 9.80 1.41 5.29
C ALA A 76 9.03 1.19 3.97
N LEU A 77 8.87 2.25 3.16
CA LEU A 77 8.21 2.18 1.85
C LEU A 77 9.00 1.36 0.84
N THR A 78 10.31 1.56 0.75
CA THR A 78 11.19 0.74 -0.11
C THR A 78 11.02 -0.74 0.22
N ALA A 79 11.00 -1.06 1.51
CA ALA A 79 10.88 -2.43 1.95
C ALA A 79 9.48 -3.04 1.71
N ILE A 80 8.40 -2.24 1.62
CA ILE A 80 7.11 -2.71 1.09
C ILE A 80 7.25 -3.10 -0.38
N GLY A 81 7.96 -2.30 -1.19
CA GLY A 81 8.20 -2.60 -2.59
C GLY A 81 8.88 -3.96 -2.79
N GLU A 82 9.87 -4.26 -1.95
CA GLU A 82 10.55 -5.56 -1.91
C GLU A 82 9.60 -6.69 -1.46
N ASP A 83 8.88 -6.50 -0.36
CA ASP A 83 7.92 -7.48 0.17
C ASP A 83 6.90 -7.89 -0.92
N VAL A 84 6.43 -6.93 -1.73
CA VAL A 84 5.46 -7.17 -2.81
C VAL A 84 6.11 -7.84 -4.03
N GLN A 85 7.34 -7.46 -4.36
CA GLN A 85 8.09 -8.08 -5.46
C GLN A 85 8.34 -9.58 -5.20
N PHE A 86 8.66 -9.95 -3.97
CA PHE A 86 8.97 -11.34 -3.60
C PHE A 86 7.76 -12.15 -3.13
N ALA A 87 6.61 -11.52 -2.85
CA ALA A 87 5.34 -12.19 -2.57
C ALA A 87 4.71 -12.82 -3.83
N VAL A 88 5.51 -13.38 -4.75
CA VAL A 88 5.00 -13.96 -5.99
C VAL A 88 4.18 -15.20 -5.66
N SER A 89 2.88 -15.16 -5.94
CA SER A 89 1.98 -16.31 -5.84
C SER A 89 1.50 -16.73 -7.22
N GLY A 90 1.28 -18.03 -7.43
CA GLY A 90 0.68 -18.54 -8.66
C GLY A 90 1.61 -18.67 -9.87
N VAL A 91 2.92 -18.47 -9.70
CA VAL A 91 3.94 -18.83 -10.72
C VAL A 91 4.59 -20.17 -10.37
N PRO A 92 5.05 -20.96 -11.36
CA PRO A 92 5.89 -22.14 -11.12
C PRO A 92 7.11 -21.78 -10.25
N GLY A 93 7.35 -22.54 -9.19
CA GLY A 93 8.47 -22.31 -8.26
C GLY A 93 8.21 -21.30 -7.12
N SER A 94 7.06 -20.63 -7.09
CA SER A 94 6.68 -19.83 -5.92
C SER A 94 6.25 -20.68 -4.73
N SER A 95 6.44 -20.18 -3.51
CA SER A 95 5.94 -20.78 -2.26
C SER A 95 4.43 -21.04 -2.29
N HIS A 96 3.68 -20.29 -3.10
CA HIS A 96 2.23 -20.44 -3.28
C HIS A 96 1.84 -20.72 -4.75
N GLY A 97 2.61 -21.56 -5.46
CA GLY A 97 2.35 -21.90 -6.88
C GLY A 97 0.98 -22.53 -7.15
N HIS A 98 0.30 -23.06 -6.13
CA HIS A 98 -1.02 -23.69 -6.24
C HIS A 98 -2.18 -22.79 -5.82
N ILE A 99 -1.95 -21.49 -5.54
CA ILE A 99 -3.00 -20.56 -5.10
C ILE A 99 -4.20 -20.49 -6.04
N GLY A 100 -3.98 -20.67 -7.34
CA GLY A 100 -5.05 -20.72 -8.35
C GLY A 100 -5.99 -21.94 -8.24
N ARG A 101 -5.66 -22.92 -7.40
CA ARG A 101 -6.51 -24.10 -7.12
C ARG A 101 -7.45 -23.89 -5.93
N LEU A 102 -7.35 -22.76 -5.22
CA LEU A 102 -8.20 -22.47 -4.07
C LEU A 102 -9.69 -22.53 -4.45
N PRO A 103 -10.55 -23.17 -3.62
CA PRO A 103 -12.00 -23.12 -3.81
C PRO A 103 -12.56 -21.69 -3.72
N ARG A 104 -13.80 -21.47 -4.17
CA ARG A 104 -14.42 -20.12 -4.23
C ARG A 104 -14.38 -19.39 -2.88
N GLY A 105 -14.71 -20.06 -1.77
CA GLY A 105 -14.73 -19.47 -0.42
C GLY A 105 -13.36 -18.94 0.03
N PRO A 106 -12.31 -19.78 0.05
CA PRO A 106 -10.94 -19.35 0.33
C PRO A 106 -10.43 -18.23 -0.58
N ARG A 107 -10.71 -18.29 -1.89
CA ARG A 107 -10.36 -17.19 -2.81
C ARG A 107 -10.97 -15.86 -2.38
N LYS A 108 -12.27 -15.84 -2.03
CA LYS A 108 -12.94 -14.63 -1.53
C LYS A 108 -12.30 -14.09 -0.26
N LYS A 109 -11.85 -14.97 0.65
CA LYS A 109 -11.14 -14.57 1.87
C LYS A 109 -9.79 -13.91 1.57
N LEU A 110 -9.03 -14.45 0.62
CA LEU A 110 -7.75 -13.86 0.20
C LEU A 110 -7.96 -12.48 -0.43
N VAL A 111 -8.92 -12.35 -1.33
CA VAL A 111 -9.20 -11.04 -1.95
C VAL A 111 -9.63 -10.01 -0.91
N ASN A 112 -10.49 -10.39 0.05
CA ASN A 112 -10.85 -9.49 1.14
C ASN A 112 -9.67 -9.09 2.02
N HIS A 113 -8.70 -9.99 2.22
CA HIS A 113 -7.46 -9.67 2.91
C HIS A 113 -6.66 -8.62 2.11
N ASP A 114 -6.42 -8.86 0.82
CA ASP A 114 -5.59 -7.97 0.02
C ASP A 114 -6.24 -6.60 -0.20
N LEU A 115 -7.57 -6.56 -0.28
CA LEU A 115 -8.34 -5.30 -0.29
C LEU A 115 -8.21 -4.50 1.01
N ARG A 116 -8.08 -5.16 2.17
CA ARG A 116 -7.81 -4.45 3.44
C ARG A 116 -6.42 -3.82 3.41
N SER A 117 -5.40 -4.55 2.96
CA SER A 117 -4.05 -4.01 2.78
C SER A 117 -4.07 -2.77 1.89
N LEU A 118 -4.78 -2.85 0.77
CA LEU A 118 -4.90 -1.73 -0.17
C LEU A 118 -5.61 -0.52 0.46
N LYS A 119 -6.70 -0.73 1.21
CA LYS A 119 -7.36 0.36 1.95
C LYS A 119 -6.45 1.02 2.97
N MET A 120 -5.58 0.25 3.65
CA MET A 120 -4.60 0.82 4.58
C MET A 120 -3.59 1.72 3.87
N LEU A 121 -3.14 1.33 2.67
CA LEU A 121 -2.28 2.18 1.82
C LEU A 121 -3.01 3.41 1.31
N VAL A 122 -4.30 3.33 1.01
CA VAL A 122 -5.13 4.50 0.69
C VAL A 122 -5.11 5.50 1.84
N THR A 123 -5.32 5.04 3.07
CA THR A 123 -5.26 5.91 4.25
C THR A 123 -3.86 6.50 4.47
N ALA A 124 -2.80 5.74 4.18
CA ALA A 124 -1.43 6.25 4.23
C ALA A 124 -1.18 7.32 3.15
N THR A 125 -1.68 7.12 1.93
CA THR A 125 -1.63 8.13 0.86
C THR A 125 -2.30 9.43 1.29
N GLN A 126 -3.52 9.35 1.86
CA GLN A 126 -4.23 10.54 2.30
C GLN A 126 -3.42 11.29 3.36
N ALA A 127 -2.90 10.58 4.37
CA ALA A 127 -2.08 11.20 5.39
C ALA A 127 -0.79 11.84 4.84
N ALA A 128 -0.20 11.26 3.78
CA ALA A 128 0.96 11.85 3.11
C ALA A 128 0.60 13.13 2.33
N ASN A 129 -0.60 13.20 1.73
CA ASN A 129 -1.12 14.43 1.13
C ASN A 129 -1.34 15.51 2.20
N ASP A 130 -2.04 15.17 3.27
CA ASP A 130 -2.32 16.08 4.39
C ASP A 130 -1.01 16.62 4.99
N LEU A 131 0.03 15.78 5.07
CA LEU A 131 1.36 16.18 5.52
C LEU A 131 2.01 17.22 4.59
N LEU A 132 1.92 17.02 3.27
CA LEU A 132 2.45 17.98 2.29
C LEU A 132 1.70 19.32 2.36
N GLU A 133 0.38 19.29 2.59
CA GLU A 133 -0.43 20.50 2.78
C GLU A 133 -0.03 21.21 4.08
N ALA A 134 0.11 20.47 5.19
CA ALA A 134 0.54 21.02 6.48
C ALA A 134 1.92 21.67 6.41
N GLN A 135 2.83 21.14 5.59
CA GLN A 135 4.16 21.72 5.38
C GLN A 135 4.14 23.08 4.68
N LEU A 136 3.08 23.36 3.90
CA LEU A 136 2.90 24.64 3.22
C LEU A 136 2.15 25.67 4.06
N ALA A 137 1.65 25.29 5.24
CA ALA A 137 0.97 26.21 6.14
C ALA A 137 1.96 27.23 6.74
N ASP A 138 1.49 28.45 6.92
CA ASP A 138 2.26 29.49 7.60
C ASP A 138 2.52 29.11 9.06
N GLY A 139 3.74 29.33 9.55
CA GLY A 139 4.16 28.91 10.89
C GLY A 139 4.33 27.40 11.09
N ALA A 140 4.54 26.61 10.02
CA ALA A 140 4.80 25.18 10.16
C ALA A 140 6.09 24.90 10.97
N GLU A 141 5.93 24.33 12.16
CA GLU A 141 7.05 24.03 13.06
C GLU A 141 7.61 22.62 12.84
N ASP A 142 8.94 22.45 12.92
CA ASP A 142 9.65 21.17 12.77
C ASP A 142 9.03 20.06 13.64
N GLY A 143 8.80 20.34 14.94
CA GLY A 143 8.22 19.37 15.86
C GLY A 143 6.80 18.93 15.47
N ALA A 144 5.98 19.82 14.92
CA ALA A 144 4.63 19.48 14.45
C ALA A 144 4.68 18.64 13.17
N LEU A 145 5.53 19.03 12.22
CA LEU A 145 5.73 18.30 10.97
C LEU A 145 6.32 16.91 11.20
N LYS A 146 7.26 16.76 12.14
CA LYS A 146 7.80 15.47 12.59
C LYS A 146 6.68 14.57 13.10
N ARG A 147 5.80 15.06 13.98
CA ARG A 147 4.67 14.26 14.51
C ARG A 147 3.70 13.85 13.41
N ALA A 148 3.38 14.76 12.48
CA ALA A 148 2.54 14.44 11.34
C ALA A 148 3.19 13.37 10.43
N CYS A 149 4.49 13.50 10.16
CA CYS A 149 5.29 12.53 9.40
C CYS A 149 5.33 11.15 10.09
N ALA A 150 5.54 11.10 11.40
CA ALA A 150 5.44 9.85 12.17
C ALA A 150 4.05 9.22 12.03
N GLY A 151 2.99 10.03 11.99
CA GLY A 151 1.63 9.55 11.73
C GLY A 151 1.41 8.95 10.33
N VAL A 152 2.19 9.35 9.33
CA VAL A 152 2.24 8.69 8.00
C VAL A 152 3.02 7.39 8.11
N HIS A 153 4.21 7.43 8.72
CA HIS A 153 5.07 6.28 8.92
C HIS A 153 4.35 5.14 9.65
N ASP A 154 3.60 5.42 10.71
CA ASP A 154 2.78 4.43 11.42
C ASP A 154 1.73 3.76 10.52
N LYS A 155 1.10 4.53 9.62
CA LYS A 155 0.11 3.98 8.67
C LYS A 155 0.78 3.08 7.64
N VAL A 156 1.95 3.49 7.14
CA VAL A 156 2.80 2.68 6.26
C VAL A 156 3.20 1.38 6.96
N GLY A 157 3.68 1.45 8.19
CA GLY A 157 4.07 0.29 8.99
C GLY A 157 2.92 -0.69 9.21
N ARG A 158 1.72 -0.19 9.57
CA ARG A 158 0.52 -1.03 9.68
C ARG A 158 0.16 -1.72 8.36
N ALA A 159 0.19 -0.99 7.24
CA ALA A 159 -0.11 -1.56 5.93
C ALA A 159 0.89 -2.66 5.55
N ARG A 160 2.20 -2.43 5.79
CA ARG A 160 3.25 -3.41 5.57
C ARG A 160 3.05 -4.68 6.39
N ASN A 161 2.73 -4.55 7.68
CA ASN A 161 2.52 -5.70 8.55
C ASN A 161 1.37 -6.57 8.05
N HIS A 162 0.22 -5.96 7.70
CA HIS A 162 -0.91 -6.69 7.14
C HIS A 162 -0.59 -7.31 5.76
N LEU A 163 0.24 -6.67 4.93
CA LEU A 163 0.74 -7.29 3.69
C LEU A 163 1.58 -8.54 3.94
N ARG A 164 2.46 -8.52 4.95
CA ARG A 164 3.33 -9.65 5.31
C ARG A 164 2.56 -10.84 5.86
N GLU A 165 1.42 -10.61 6.48
CA GLU A 165 0.51 -11.67 6.94
C GLU A 165 -0.05 -12.51 5.77
N ARG A 166 -0.01 -12.00 4.53
CA ARG A 166 -0.56 -12.68 3.34
C ARG A 166 -0.04 -14.09 3.16
N GLY A 167 1.27 -14.32 3.36
CA GLY A 167 1.87 -15.65 3.21
C GLY A 167 1.26 -16.67 4.19
N MET A 168 1.26 -16.32 5.48
CA MET A 168 0.63 -17.14 6.53
C MET A 168 -0.87 -17.32 6.31
N PHE A 169 -1.55 -16.27 5.81
CA PHE A 169 -2.96 -16.31 5.49
C PHE A 169 -3.25 -17.32 4.38
N ILE A 170 -2.46 -17.35 3.31
CA ILE A 170 -2.58 -18.34 2.24
C ILE A 170 -2.33 -19.76 2.78
N ASP A 171 -1.29 -19.94 3.59
CA ASP A 171 -0.99 -21.26 4.19
C ASP A 171 -2.19 -21.78 5.02
N GLY A 172 -2.83 -20.90 5.79
CA GLY A 172 -4.05 -21.22 6.54
C GLY A 172 -5.30 -21.46 5.68
N LEU A 173 -5.32 -20.98 4.44
CA LEU A 173 -6.37 -21.27 3.46
C LEU A 173 -6.12 -22.58 2.70
N MET A 174 -4.86 -23.00 2.54
CA MET A 174 -4.48 -24.23 1.82
C MET A 174 -4.52 -25.49 2.71
N LYS A 175 -4.37 -25.37 4.02
CA LYS A 175 -4.40 -26.50 4.99
C LYS A 175 -5.81 -27.02 5.34
N ARG A 176 -6.87 -26.50 4.72
CA ARG A 176 -8.27 -26.84 5.04
C ARG A 176 -9.01 -27.41 3.85
#